data_AF-A0AAJ6NTP9-F1
#
_entry.id   AF-A0AAJ6NTP9-F1
#
_cell.length_a   1.000
_cell.length_b   1.000
_cell.length_c   1.000
_cell.angle_alpha   90.00
_cell.angle_beta   90.00
_cell.angle_gamma   90.00
#
_symmetry.space_group_name_H-M   'P 1'
#
loop_
_entity.id
_entity.type
_entity.pdbx_description
1 polymer ?
#
loop_
_entity_poly.entity_id
_entity_poly.type
_entity_poly.pdbx_seq_one_letter_code
_entity_poly.pdbx_strand_id
1 'polypeptide(L)'
;MGDKYLTLSELNLEGQFLGFIGDKPGKSKYLQLAIPSGNVQIKLPKELRRPLGSSLVPGEPISVCGISKLNPHTGEIKFKAYRVTPVATCPIQDLPDQPEAKILVCQKSGCVKRGGKGFLSELEKTLGDRGLLDKVTIEQTGCQKRCSSAPNCVLQLGKKKYKKVRPEAIASLLETHLNNLGLG
;
A
#
# COMPACT_ATOMS: atom_id res chain seq x y z
N MET A 1 -18.38 12.65 31.41
CA MET A 1 -17.10 12.79 30.69
C MET A 1 -17.17 11.90 29.47
N GLY A 2 -17.07 12.45 28.25
CA GLY A 2 -17.07 11.61 27.05
C GLY A 2 -15.74 10.87 26.95
N ASP A 3 -15.77 9.57 26.69
CA ASP A 3 -14.57 8.76 26.48
C ASP A 3 -13.72 9.40 25.38
N LYS A 4 -12.55 9.93 25.76
CA LYS A 4 -11.62 10.55 24.81
C LYS A 4 -10.86 9.43 24.10
N TYR A 5 -11.26 9.13 22.88
CA TYR A 5 -10.52 8.22 22.02
C TYR A 5 -9.27 8.92 21.47
N LEU A 6 -8.13 8.24 21.52
CA LEU A 6 -6.88 8.65 20.88
C LEU A 6 -6.83 8.11 19.46
N THR A 7 -6.41 8.94 18.50
CA THR A 7 -6.12 8.47 17.13
C THR A 7 -4.80 7.73 17.13
N LEU A 8 -4.78 6.50 16.61
CA LEU A 8 -3.55 5.70 16.48
C LEU A 8 -2.94 5.86 15.09
N SER A 9 -3.67 5.47 14.04
CA SER A 9 -3.16 5.48 12.66
C SER A 9 -4.29 5.59 11.63
N GLU A 10 -3.93 6.03 10.42
CA GLU A 10 -4.78 5.84 9.24
C GLU A 10 -4.55 4.44 8.67
N LEU A 11 -5.63 3.78 8.24
CA LEU A 11 -5.58 2.45 7.65
C LEU A 11 -6.44 2.38 6.39
N ASN A 12 -5.98 1.59 5.43
CA ASN A 12 -6.76 1.15 4.27
C ASN A 12 -7.01 -0.36 4.41
N LEU A 13 -8.27 -0.77 4.35
CA LEU A 13 -8.66 -2.19 4.38
C LEU A 13 -9.42 -2.53 3.12
N GLU A 14 -9.02 -3.61 2.48
CA GLU A 14 -9.71 -4.17 1.31
C GLU A 14 -10.28 -5.53 1.66
N GLY A 15 -11.49 -5.80 1.17
CA GLY A 15 -12.17 -7.04 1.46
C GLY A 15 -13.55 -7.12 0.82
N GLN A 16 -14.24 -8.22 1.08
CA GLN A 16 -15.61 -8.39 0.60
C GLN A 16 -16.60 -7.75 1.57
N PHE A 17 -17.47 -6.90 1.06
CA PHE A 17 -18.56 -6.33 1.82
C PHE A 17 -19.57 -7.42 2.20
N LEU A 18 -19.79 -7.67 3.48
CA LEU A 18 -20.76 -8.68 3.93
C LEU A 18 -22.14 -8.11 4.22
N GLY A 19 -22.24 -6.80 4.43
CA GLY A 19 -23.49 -6.13 4.77
C GLY A 19 -23.32 -5.05 5.82
N PHE A 20 -24.40 -4.31 6.06
CA PHE A 20 -24.45 -3.29 7.10
C PHE A 20 -25.04 -3.87 8.40
N ILE A 21 -24.45 -3.50 9.54
CA ILE A 21 -24.92 -3.90 10.88
C ILE A 21 -25.58 -2.69 11.56
N GLY A 22 -26.80 -2.89 12.04
CA GLY A 22 -27.56 -1.89 12.77
C GLY A 22 -28.71 -2.48 13.57
N ASP A 23 -29.09 -1.76 14.62
CA ASP A 23 -30.18 -2.15 15.52
C ASP A 23 -31.56 -2.07 14.84
N LYS A 24 -31.68 -1.29 13.75
CA LYS A 24 -32.92 -1.04 13.00
C LYS A 24 -32.62 -0.83 11.51
N PRO A 25 -33.55 -1.20 10.60
CA PRO A 25 -33.45 -0.86 9.17
C PRO A 25 -33.30 0.65 8.99
N GLY A 26 -32.31 1.08 8.18
CA GLY A 26 -32.01 2.49 7.92
C GLY A 26 -31.14 3.21 8.98
N LYS A 27 -30.73 2.53 10.05
CA LYS A 27 -29.81 3.08 11.08
C LYS A 27 -28.52 2.28 11.21
N SER A 28 -28.06 1.65 10.14
CA SER A 28 -26.84 0.85 10.17
C SER A 28 -25.63 1.73 10.47
N LYS A 29 -25.04 1.50 11.64
CA LYS A 29 -23.90 2.29 12.16
C LYS A 29 -22.57 1.68 11.74
N TYR A 30 -22.58 0.43 11.31
CA TYR A 30 -21.40 -0.35 11.00
C TYR A 30 -21.55 -1.03 9.64
N LEU A 31 -20.41 -1.27 9.01
CA LEU A 31 -20.24 -2.11 7.84
C LEU A 31 -19.39 -3.31 8.26
N GLN A 32 -19.73 -4.50 7.75
CA GLN A 32 -18.96 -5.71 7.96
C GLN A 32 -18.14 -6.02 6.70
N LEU A 33 -16.85 -6.24 6.89
CA LEU A 33 -15.88 -6.51 5.82
C LEU A 33 -15.19 -7.85 6.11
N ALA A 34 -15.17 -8.75 5.12
CA ALA A 34 -14.39 -9.97 5.17
C ALA A 34 -13.00 -9.72 4.58
N ILE A 35 -11.97 -10.00 5.38
CA ILE A 35 -10.55 -9.95 5.01
C ILE A 35 -9.90 -11.33 5.24
N PRO A 36 -8.69 -11.62 4.73
CA PRO A 36 -8.08 -12.95 4.87
C PRO A 36 -7.91 -13.42 6.33
N SER A 37 -7.72 -12.49 7.27
CA SER A 37 -7.59 -12.78 8.70
C SER A 37 -8.92 -12.90 9.46
N GLY A 38 -10.07 -12.71 8.77
CA GLY A 38 -11.40 -12.83 9.36
C GLY A 38 -12.32 -11.66 9.02
N ASN A 39 -13.37 -11.48 9.83
CA ASN A 39 -14.37 -10.44 9.60
C ASN A 39 -14.15 -9.25 10.54
N VAL A 40 -14.17 -8.03 9.98
CA VAL A 40 -13.97 -6.79 10.74
C VAL A 40 -15.24 -5.93 10.66
N GLN A 41 -15.60 -5.32 11.79
CA GLN A 41 -16.68 -4.34 11.86
C GLN A 41 -16.12 -2.91 11.82
N ILE A 42 -16.64 -2.10 10.90
CA ILE A 42 -16.14 -0.75 10.62
C ILE A 42 -17.23 0.26 10.91
N LYS A 43 -16.93 1.26 11.75
CA LYS A 43 -17.92 2.29 12.11
C LYS A 43 -18.08 3.31 10.98
N LEU A 44 -19.33 3.52 10.56
CA LEU A 44 -19.69 4.52 9.55
C LEU A 44 -20.09 5.86 10.19
N PRO A 45 -19.46 6.98 9.77
CA PRO A 45 -19.98 8.33 10.00
C PRO A 45 -21.39 8.48 9.42
N LYS A 46 -22.19 9.39 9.98
CA LYS A 46 -23.58 9.62 9.52
C LYS A 46 -23.66 9.95 8.03
N GLU A 47 -22.69 10.74 7.55
CA GLU A 47 -22.59 11.20 6.15
C GLU A 47 -22.43 10.06 5.16
N LEU A 48 -21.73 8.97 5.54
CA LEU A 48 -21.49 7.84 4.65
C LEU A 48 -22.65 6.83 4.62
N ARG A 49 -23.59 6.87 5.57
CA ARG A 49 -24.61 5.81 5.70
C ARG A 49 -25.63 5.81 4.58
N ARG A 50 -26.12 6.98 4.18
CA ARG A 50 -27.14 7.09 3.11
C ARG A 50 -26.57 6.76 1.72
N PRO A 51 -25.43 7.34 1.30
CA PRO A 51 -24.88 7.03 -0.02
C PRO A 51 -24.52 5.55 -0.17
N LEU A 52 -23.84 4.97 0.83
CA LEU A 52 -23.40 3.57 0.76
C LEU A 52 -24.55 2.58 0.88
N GLY A 53 -25.59 2.90 1.66
CA GLY A 53 -26.75 2.05 1.85
C GLY A 53 -27.52 1.75 0.56
N SER A 54 -27.44 2.64 -0.43
CA SER A 54 -28.09 2.48 -1.73
C SER A 54 -27.17 1.93 -2.82
N SER A 55 -25.85 1.93 -2.61
CA SER A 55 -24.88 1.65 -3.67
C SER A 55 -24.13 0.32 -3.51
N LEU A 56 -23.96 -0.18 -2.28
CA LEU A 56 -23.16 -1.39 -2.03
C LEU A 56 -24.02 -2.64 -1.96
N VAL A 57 -23.52 -3.72 -2.57
CA VAL A 57 -24.18 -5.03 -2.57
C VAL A 57 -23.32 -6.05 -1.81
N PRO A 58 -23.89 -6.86 -0.88
CA PRO A 58 -23.14 -7.92 -0.23
C PRO A 58 -22.43 -8.84 -1.25
N GLY A 59 -21.16 -9.15 -0.99
CA GLY A 59 -20.26 -9.87 -1.89
C GLY A 59 -19.35 -8.95 -2.73
N GLU A 60 -19.68 -7.66 -2.83
CA GLU A 60 -18.88 -6.68 -3.58
C GLU A 60 -17.53 -6.43 -2.88
N PRO A 61 -16.39 -6.50 -3.60
CA PRO A 61 -15.12 -6.10 -3.02
C PRO A 61 -15.04 -4.58 -2.91
N ILE A 62 -14.65 -4.12 -1.74
CA ILE A 62 -14.59 -2.70 -1.41
C ILE A 62 -13.28 -2.37 -0.69
N SER A 63 -12.82 -1.14 -0.89
CA SER A 63 -11.73 -0.52 -0.14
C SER A 63 -12.31 0.46 0.86
N VAL A 64 -11.81 0.42 2.09
CA VAL A 64 -12.27 1.23 3.21
C VAL A 64 -11.09 1.96 3.85
N CYS A 65 -11.04 3.27 3.66
CA CYS A 65 -10.07 4.14 4.32
C CYS A 65 -10.66 4.71 5.60
N GLY A 66 -9.90 4.66 6.68
CA GLY A 66 -10.38 5.10 7.98
C GLY A 66 -9.27 5.35 8.98
N ILE A 67 -9.70 5.67 10.20
CA ILE A 67 -8.81 5.96 11.32
C ILE A 67 -9.07 4.94 12.42
N SER A 68 -8.00 4.32 12.91
CA SER A 68 -8.02 3.49 14.11
C SER A 68 -7.96 4.39 15.36
N LYS A 69 -8.83 4.11 16.33
CA LYS A 69 -8.98 4.90 17.54
C LYS A 69 -8.93 4.00 18.77
N LEU A 70 -8.05 4.32 19.71
CA LEU A 70 -7.93 3.60 20.99
C LEU A 70 -8.72 4.32 22.07
N ASN A 71 -9.54 3.59 22.80
CA ASN A 71 -10.01 4.03 24.10
C ASN A 71 -8.93 3.71 25.16
N PRO A 72 -8.26 4.71 25.75
CA PRO A 72 -7.17 4.45 26.69
C PRO A 72 -7.65 3.83 28.01
N HIS A 73 -8.94 3.92 28.33
CA HIS A 73 -9.50 3.40 29.58
C HIS A 73 -9.95 1.94 29.46
N THR A 74 -10.42 1.52 28.29
CA THR A 74 -10.92 0.14 28.06
C THR A 74 -10.00 -0.71 27.20
N GLY A 75 -9.01 -0.11 26.52
CA GLY A 75 -8.19 -0.77 25.51
C GLY A 75 -8.92 -1.05 24.19
N GLU A 76 -10.20 -0.66 24.06
CA GLU A 76 -11.00 -0.91 22.85
C GLU A 76 -10.43 -0.15 21.66
N ILE A 77 -10.08 -0.87 20.59
CA ILE A 77 -9.73 -0.30 19.29
C ILE A 77 -10.99 -0.23 18.44
N LYS A 78 -11.28 0.98 17.93
CA LYS A 78 -12.39 1.25 17.03
C LYS A 78 -11.87 1.77 15.70
N PHE A 79 -12.26 1.12 14.61
CA PHE A 79 -12.01 1.62 13.26
C PHE A 79 -13.20 2.46 12.76
N LYS A 80 -12.94 3.70 12.34
CA LYS A 80 -13.96 4.62 11.79
C LYS A 80 -13.60 5.00 10.36
N ALA A 81 -14.44 4.62 9.41
CA ALA A 81 -14.26 4.95 8.01
C ALA A 81 -14.45 6.46 7.76
N TYR A 82 -13.71 7.02 6.81
CA TYR A 82 -14.02 8.31 6.19
C TYR A 82 -14.26 8.19 4.68
N ARG A 83 -13.83 7.08 4.05
CA ARG A 83 -14.07 6.78 2.64
C ARG A 83 -14.32 5.29 2.45
N VAL A 84 -15.29 4.96 1.60
CA VAL A 84 -15.57 3.60 1.15
C VAL A 84 -15.79 3.66 -0.35
N THR A 85 -15.08 2.80 -1.10
CA THR A 85 -15.13 2.76 -2.56
C THR A 85 -15.22 1.32 -3.05
N PRO A 86 -16.09 1.01 -4.02
CA PRO A 86 -16.03 -0.24 -4.77
C PRO A 86 -14.64 -0.44 -5.38
N VAL A 87 -14.10 -1.64 -5.23
CA VAL A 87 -12.93 -2.09 -6.00
C VAL A 87 -13.52 -2.79 -7.22
N ALA A 88 -13.38 -2.19 -8.40
CA ALA A 88 -13.94 -2.76 -9.61
C ALA A 88 -13.38 -4.18 -9.81
N THR A 89 -14.26 -5.20 -9.76
CA THR A 89 -13.94 -6.55 -10.22
C THR A 89 -13.87 -6.57 -11.74
N CYS A 90 -12.77 -6.07 -12.28
CA CYS A 90 -12.26 -6.64 -13.51
C CYS A 90 -11.59 -7.97 -13.12
N PRO A 91 -11.97 -9.12 -13.73
CA PRO A 91 -11.18 -10.32 -13.56
C PRO A 91 -9.79 -10.01 -14.14
N ILE A 92 -8.78 -10.08 -13.28
CA ILE A 92 -7.38 -9.77 -13.57
C ILE A 92 -7.12 -8.27 -13.70
N GLN A 93 -6.89 -7.64 -12.55
CA GLN A 93 -5.68 -6.86 -12.31
C GLN A 93 -5.50 -6.78 -10.80
N ASP A 94 -4.55 -7.55 -10.26
CA ASP A 94 -3.73 -7.06 -9.17
C ASP A 94 -3.22 -5.68 -9.60
N LEU A 95 -3.91 -4.61 -9.21
CA LEU A 95 -3.21 -3.39 -8.91
C LEU A 95 -2.84 -3.54 -7.44
N PRO A 96 -1.60 -3.97 -7.12
CA PRO A 96 -1.10 -3.68 -5.80
C PRO A 96 -1.20 -2.16 -5.64
N ASP A 97 -1.58 -1.73 -4.44
CA ASP A 97 -1.18 -0.43 -3.91
C ASP A 97 0.28 -0.25 -4.34
N GLN A 98 0.53 0.55 -5.40
CA GLN A 98 1.80 0.47 -6.09
C GLN A 98 2.88 0.72 -5.06
N PRO A 99 3.94 -0.10 -4.96
CA PRO A 99 5.04 0.27 -4.09
C PRO A 99 5.47 1.66 -4.54
N GLU A 100 5.39 2.65 -3.64
CA GLU A 100 5.85 4.02 -3.91
C GLU A 100 7.31 4.01 -4.39
N ALA A 101 8.01 2.91 -4.14
CA ALA A 101 9.34 2.59 -4.62
C ALA A 101 9.36 1.76 -5.91
N LYS A 102 10.08 2.27 -6.93
CA LYS A 102 10.44 1.55 -8.15
C LYS A 102 11.93 1.65 -8.43
N ILE A 103 12.53 0.59 -8.98
CA ILE A 103 13.91 0.58 -9.44
C ILE A 103 13.94 0.29 -10.94
N LEU A 104 14.42 1.26 -11.73
CA LEU A 104 14.50 1.17 -13.18
C LEU A 104 15.92 0.78 -13.61
N VAL A 105 16.11 -0.44 -14.10
CA VAL A 105 17.43 -0.97 -14.49
C VAL A 105 17.53 -1.07 -16.01
N CYS A 106 18.50 -0.37 -16.61
CA CYS A 106 18.70 -0.39 -18.06
C CYS A 106 19.35 -1.70 -18.52
N GLN A 107 18.67 -2.44 -19.41
CA GLN A 107 19.15 -3.71 -19.98
C GLN A 107 19.62 -3.62 -21.43
N LYS A 108 19.82 -2.40 -21.97
CA LYS A 108 20.38 -2.25 -23.33
C LYS A 108 21.86 -2.62 -23.33
N SER A 109 22.36 -3.06 -24.48
CA SER A 109 23.74 -3.54 -24.71
C SER A 109 24.84 -2.68 -24.06
N GLY A 110 24.73 -1.36 -24.09
CA GLY A 110 25.69 -0.47 -23.44
C GLY A 110 25.77 -0.60 -21.91
N CYS A 111 24.67 -0.89 -21.22
CA CYS A 111 24.70 -1.13 -19.77
C CYS A 111 25.11 -2.57 -19.46
N VAL A 112 24.60 -3.53 -20.24
CA VAL A 112 24.96 -4.95 -20.09
C VAL A 112 26.46 -5.19 -20.24
N LYS A 113 27.09 -4.61 -21.28
CA LYS A 113 28.54 -4.73 -21.53
C LYS A 113 29.41 -4.12 -20.43
N ARG A 114 28.85 -3.23 -19.60
CA ARG A 114 29.55 -2.54 -18.50
C ARG A 114 29.14 -3.08 -17.12
N GLY A 115 28.72 -4.34 -17.06
CA GLY A 115 28.41 -5.02 -15.79
C GLY A 115 26.93 -4.98 -15.39
N GLY A 116 26.01 -4.59 -16.29
CA GLY A 116 24.58 -4.48 -15.94
C GLY A 116 23.92 -5.77 -15.45
N LYS A 117 24.38 -6.94 -15.90
CA LYS A 117 23.90 -8.24 -15.38
C LYS A 117 24.35 -8.48 -13.93
N GLY A 118 25.63 -8.23 -13.64
CA GLY A 118 26.17 -8.36 -12.28
C GLY A 118 25.48 -7.39 -11.32
N PHE A 119 25.29 -6.14 -11.77
CA PHE A 119 24.56 -5.13 -11.00
C PHE A 119 23.13 -5.56 -10.65
N LEU A 120 22.36 -6.11 -11.60
CA LEU A 120 20.99 -6.56 -11.33
C LEU A 120 20.98 -7.71 -10.30
N SER A 121 21.87 -8.69 -10.46
CA SER A 121 21.97 -9.81 -9.52
C SER A 121 22.40 -9.38 -8.12
N GLU A 122 23.36 -8.45 -8.02
CA GLU A 122 23.80 -7.87 -6.75
C GLU A 122 22.69 -7.05 -6.09
N LEU A 123 21.91 -6.31 -6.89
CA LEU A 123 20.76 -5.56 -6.41
C LEU A 123 19.67 -6.48 -5.84
N GLU A 124 19.25 -7.51 -6.59
CA GLU A 124 18.25 -8.48 -6.15
C GLU A 124 18.69 -9.19 -4.86
N LYS A 125 19.95 -9.64 -4.81
CA LYS A 125 20.53 -10.23 -3.60
C LYS A 125 20.50 -9.26 -2.42
N THR A 126 20.98 -8.03 -2.61
CA THR A 126 21.02 -7.01 -1.55
C THR A 126 19.61 -6.73 -1.00
N LEU A 127 18.60 -6.66 -1.87
CA LEU A 127 17.22 -6.44 -1.46
C LEU A 127 16.64 -7.67 -0.75
N GLY A 128 16.94 -8.87 -1.23
CA GLY A 128 16.54 -10.14 -0.60
C GLY A 128 17.13 -10.31 0.79
N ASP A 129 18.44 -10.09 0.95
CA ASP A 129 19.17 -10.19 2.23
C ASP A 129 18.60 -9.23 3.29
N ARG A 130 17.90 -8.17 2.87
CA ARG A 130 17.27 -7.18 3.76
C ARG A 130 15.75 -7.27 3.81
N GLY A 131 15.13 -8.27 3.19
CA GLY A 131 13.67 -8.43 3.17
C GLY A 131 12.91 -7.33 2.42
N LEU A 132 13.59 -6.61 1.52
CA LEU A 132 13.03 -5.47 0.77
C LEU A 132 12.50 -5.87 -0.61
N LEU A 133 12.77 -7.10 -1.07
CA LEU A 133 12.46 -7.53 -2.44
C LEU A 133 10.96 -7.40 -2.77
N ASP A 134 10.09 -7.74 -1.81
CA ASP A 134 8.64 -7.64 -1.96
C ASP A 134 8.08 -6.23 -1.70
N LYS A 135 8.94 -5.28 -1.29
CA LYS A 135 8.57 -3.89 -0.96
C LYS A 135 8.86 -2.90 -2.09
N VAL A 136 9.44 -3.35 -3.20
CA VAL A 136 9.86 -2.52 -4.31
C VAL A 136 9.65 -3.24 -5.64
N THR A 137 9.24 -2.51 -6.68
CA THR A 137 9.19 -3.09 -8.04
C THR A 137 10.50 -2.84 -8.76
N ILE A 138 11.14 -3.90 -9.28
CA ILE A 138 12.29 -3.80 -10.19
C ILE A 138 11.78 -3.88 -11.64
N GLU A 139 11.89 -2.78 -12.39
CA GLU A 139 11.52 -2.74 -13.80
C GLU A 139 12.78 -2.76 -14.68
N GLN A 140 12.87 -3.74 -15.56
CA GLN A 140 13.91 -3.81 -16.58
C GLN A 140 13.52 -2.93 -17.77
N THR A 141 14.32 -1.91 -18.07
CA THR A 141 13.97 -0.90 -19.08
C THR A 141 14.87 -0.91 -20.30
N GLY A 142 14.40 -0.25 -21.37
CA GLY A 142 15.23 0.15 -22.51
C GLY A 142 16.27 1.23 -22.19
N CYS A 143 16.89 1.79 -23.23
CA CYS A 143 17.95 2.79 -23.08
C CYS A 143 17.42 4.11 -22.49
N GLN A 144 18.01 4.54 -21.38
CA GLN A 144 17.66 5.79 -20.70
C GLN A 144 18.56 6.99 -21.12
N LYS A 145 19.30 6.86 -22.24
CA LYS A 145 20.25 7.87 -22.75
C LYS A 145 21.32 8.32 -21.72
N ARG A 146 21.68 7.44 -20.79
CA ARG A 146 22.64 7.68 -19.70
C ARG A 146 23.80 6.68 -19.71
N CYS A 147 24.27 6.33 -20.90
CA CYS A 147 25.35 5.35 -21.10
C CYS A 147 26.67 5.71 -20.40
N SER A 148 26.94 6.98 -20.15
CA SER A 148 28.12 7.44 -19.39
C SER A 148 28.06 7.09 -17.91
N SER A 149 26.91 6.66 -17.39
CA SER A 149 26.70 6.22 -16.01
C SER A 149 26.32 4.75 -15.94
N ALA A 150 26.72 3.97 -16.95
CA ALA A 150 26.43 2.55 -17.00
C ALA A 150 27.24 1.77 -15.93
N PRO A 151 26.66 0.74 -15.28
CA PRO A 151 25.26 0.31 -15.38
C PRO A 151 24.29 1.37 -14.87
N ASN A 152 23.30 1.75 -15.69
CA ASN A 152 22.40 2.83 -15.32
C ASN A 152 21.18 2.26 -14.59
N CYS A 153 21.03 2.70 -13.34
CA CYS A 153 19.92 2.39 -12.46
C CYS A 153 19.31 3.69 -11.90
N VAL A 154 18.00 3.73 -11.77
CA VAL A 154 17.26 4.83 -11.14
C VAL A 154 16.33 4.27 -10.08
N LEU A 155 16.53 4.66 -8.81
CA LEU A 155 15.56 4.46 -7.74
C LEU A 155 14.56 5.62 -7.77
N GLN A 156 13.27 5.32 -7.84
CA GLN A 156 12.17 6.26 -7.76
C GLN A 156 11.40 6.01 -6.47
N LEU A 157 11.30 7.02 -5.62
CA LEU A 157 10.51 7.01 -4.38
C LEU A 157 9.45 8.12 -4.49
N GLY A 158 8.25 7.75 -4.91
CA GLY A 158 7.20 8.68 -5.32
C GLY A 158 7.69 9.64 -6.43
N LYS A 159 7.77 10.93 -6.11
CA LYS A 159 8.26 11.97 -7.04
C LYS A 159 9.79 12.11 -7.07
N LYS A 160 10.52 11.56 -6.09
CA LYS A 160 11.98 11.68 -5.99
C LYS A 160 12.66 10.62 -6.85
N LYS A 161 13.73 11.00 -7.54
CA LYS A 161 14.54 10.08 -8.37
C LYS A 161 16.01 10.17 -7.98
N TYR A 162 16.59 9.03 -7.65
CA TYR A 162 17.99 8.87 -7.30
C TYR A 162 18.71 8.12 -8.42
N LYS A 163 19.85 8.65 -8.87
CA LYS A 163 20.63 8.13 -10.01
C LYS A 163 22.04 7.81 -9.53
N LYS A 164 22.77 6.95 -10.26
CA LYS A 164 24.14 6.53 -9.91
C LYS A 164 24.25 5.92 -8.50
N VAL A 165 23.22 5.16 -8.12
CA VAL A 165 23.11 4.57 -6.79
C VAL A 165 23.62 3.13 -6.81
N ARG A 166 24.44 2.78 -5.82
CA ARG A 166 24.88 1.39 -5.57
C ARG A 166 23.77 0.57 -4.90
N PRO A 167 23.75 -0.76 -5.04
CA PRO A 167 22.77 -1.63 -4.39
C PRO A 167 22.53 -1.35 -2.91
N GLU A 168 23.60 -1.15 -2.13
CA GLU A 168 23.51 -0.89 -0.69
C GLU A 168 22.87 0.48 -0.40
N ALA A 169 23.20 1.49 -1.20
CA ALA A 169 22.60 2.82 -1.08
C ALA A 169 21.12 2.78 -1.46
N ILE A 170 20.73 1.96 -2.44
CA ILE A 170 19.32 1.73 -2.79
C ILE A 170 18.58 1.13 -1.60
N ALA A 171 19.12 0.07 -1.00
CA ALA A 171 18.51 -0.59 0.14
C ALA A 171 18.34 0.36 1.34
N SER A 172 19.36 1.13 1.70
CA SER A 172 19.27 2.09 2.81
C SER A 172 18.31 3.26 2.54
N LEU A 173 18.20 3.71 1.29
CA LEU A 173 17.19 4.72 0.91
C LEU A 173 15.77 4.15 1.00
N LEU A 174 15.57 2.89 0.63
CA LEU A 174 14.30 2.19 0.77
C LEU A 174 13.90 2.03 2.23
N GLU A 175 14.78 1.52 3.08
CA GLU A 175 14.55 1.38 4.52
C GLU A 175 14.15 2.72 5.15
N THR A 176 14.91 3.77 4.86
CA THR A 176 14.62 5.12 5.37
C THR A 176 13.25 5.60 4.91
N HIS A 177 12.90 5.34 3.65
CA HIS A 177 11.61 5.74 3.10
C HIS A 177 10.44 4.98 3.74
N LEU A 178 10.55 3.65 3.88
CA LEU A 178 9.54 2.80 4.51
C LEU A 178 9.35 3.15 5.99
N ASN A 179 10.44 3.40 6.72
CA ASN A 179 10.39 3.83 8.12
C ASN A 179 9.65 5.17 8.29
N ASN A 180 9.91 6.14 7.39
CA ASN A 180 9.22 7.43 7.40
C ASN A 180 7.73 7.33 7.05
N LEU A 181 7.30 6.25 6.40
CA LEU A 181 5.91 5.96 6.08
C LEU A 181 5.21 5.12 7.16
N GLY A 182 5.93 4.67 8.20
CA GLY A 182 5.39 3.81 9.26
C GLY A 182 5.15 2.36 8.82
N LEU A 183 5.90 1.88 7.83
CA LEU A 183 5.77 0.54 7.22
C LEU A 183 6.92 -0.42 7.59
N GLY A 184 7.60 -0.15 8.70
CA GLY A 184 8.76 -0.92 9.21
C GLY A 184 8.40 -2.05 10.15
#